data_AF-A0A7S8F420-F1
#
_entry.id   AF-A0A7S8F420-F1
#
_cell.length_a   1.000
_cell.length_b   1.000
_cell.length_c   1.000
_cell.angle_alpha   90.00
_cell.angle_beta   90.00
_cell.angle_gamma   90.00
#
_symmetry.space_group_name_H-M   'P 1'
#
loop_
_entity.id
_entity.type
_entity.pdbx_description
1 polymer ?
#
loop_
_entity_poly.entity_id
_entity_poly.type
_entity_poly.pdbx_seq_one_letter_code
_entity_poly.pdbx_strand_id
1 'polypeptide(L)'
;MAYRTPALIAGFAIALTSCIATSEPGATHVSSVPRPILAEEGGTDAATDLAFAQAACGGCHAVEPPGLSPNPKSPPFADIANSPGLTDATLAIWLADAHNYPEEMDFDLNQKQVETIARHMLRLRDPNYEKPVY
;
A
#
# COMPACT_ATOMS: atom_id res chain seq x y z
N MET A 1 -5.76 30.56 -63.25
CA MET A 1 -6.46 29.67 -62.31
C MET A 1 -6.02 28.25 -62.60
N ALA A 2 -5.11 27.67 -61.81
CA ALA A 2 -4.88 26.23 -61.70
C ALA A 2 -3.96 26.00 -60.49
N TYR A 3 -4.51 25.31 -59.49
CA TYR A 3 -4.00 25.19 -58.14
C TYR A 3 -3.10 23.95 -58.00
N ARG A 4 -2.25 24.03 -56.97
CA ARG A 4 -1.13 23.16 -56.62
C ARG A 4 -1.60 21.74 -56.27
N THR A 5 -0.86 20.74 -56.75
CA THR A 5 -0.83 19.40 -56.15
C THR A 5 -0.08 19.44 -54.83
N PRO A 6 -0.60 18.74 -53.81
CA PRO A 6 0.30 17.97 -52.97
C PRO A 6 -0.17 16.53 -52.80
N ALA A 7 0.86 15.69 -52.70
CA ALA A 7 0.86 14.31 -52.27
C ALA A 7 0.07 14.09 -50.97
N LEU A 8 -0.40 12.86 -50.74
CA LEU A 8 0.24 11.96 -49.75
C LEU A 8 -0.65 10.76 -49.37
N ILE A 9 0.06 9.65 -49.17
CA ILE A 9 -0.15 8.60 -48.17
C ILE A 9 -1.21 7.54 -48.48
N ALA A 10 -0.67 6.38 -48.86
CA ALA A 10 -1.28 5.06 -48.78
C ALA A 10 -1.78 4.79 -47.36
N GLY A 11 -3.08 4.49 -47.24
CA GLY A 11 -3.70 4.10 -45.99
C GLY A 11 -3.16 2.74 -45.50
N PHE A 12 -2.57 2.76 -44.32
CA PHE A 12 -2.20 1.56 -43.57
C PHE A 12 -3.47 1.00 -42.92
N ALA A 13 -3.97 -0.13 -43.42
CA ALA A 13 -5.09 -0.85 -42.81
C ALA A 13 -4.58 -1.59 -41.56
N ILE A 14 -4.81 -1.01 -40.39
CA ILE A 14 -4.58 -1.68 -39.10
C ILE A 14 -5.79 -2.59 -38.84
N ALA A 15 -5.62 -3.90 -39.03
CA ALA A 15 -6.61 -4.88 -38.62
C ALA A 15 -6.60 -5.00 -37.09
N LEU A 16 -7.63 -4.48 -36.44
CA LEU A 16 -7.89 -4.74 -35.02
C LEU A 16 -8.46 -6.17 -34.90
N THR A 17 -7.63 -7.11 -34.47
CA THR A 17 -8.08 -8.43 -34.01
C THR A 17 -8.84 -8.25 -32.70
N SER A 18 -10.16 -8.14 -32.78
CA SER A 18 -11.05 -8.24 -31.63
C SER A 18 -11.28 -9.71 -31.30
N CYS A 19 -10.86 -10.13 -30.11
CA CYS A 19 -11.29 -11.40 -29.53
C CYS A 19 -12.77 -11.27 -29.15
N ILE A 20 -13.68 -11.74 -30.00
CA ILE A 20 -15.08 -11.94 -29.62
C ILE A 20 -15.11 -13.15 -28.68
N ALA A 21 -15.41 -12.91 -27.40
CA ALA A 21 -15.85 -13.94 -26.49
C ALA A 21 -17.30 -14.29 -26.85
N THR A 22 -17.52 -15.51 -27.30
CA THR A 22 -18.84 -16.07 -27.60
C THR A 22 -19.63 -16.25 -26.31
N SER A 23 -20.75 -15.54 -26.16
CA SER A 23 -21.72 -15.77 -25.09
C SER A 23 -22.73 -16.83 -25.53
N GLU A 24 -22.76 -17.99 -24.87
CA GLU A 24 -23.84 -18.97 -25.02
C GLU A 24 -25.07 -18.57 -24.17
N PRO A 25 -26.30 -18.79 -24.65
CA PRO A 25 -27.51 -18.55 -23.87
C PRO A 25 -27.89 -19.79 -23.06
N GLY A 26 -28.08 -19.63 -21.76
CA GLY A 26 -28.83 -20.59 -20.95
C GLY A 26 -27.99 -21.37 -19.94
N ALA A 27 -27.56 -20.70 -18.88
CA ALA A 27 -27.44 -21.33 -17.58
C ALA A 27 -28.03 -20.37 -16.54
N THR A 28 -29.09 -20.85 -15.90
CA THR A 28 -29.76 -20.34 -14.70
C THR A 28 -28.97 -19.27 -13.92
N HIS A 29 -29.56 -18.08 -13.81
CA HIS A 29 -29.13 -17.04 -12.87
C HIS A 29 -29.33 -17.55 -11.44
N VAL A 30 -28.34 -18.28 -10.91
CA VAL A 30 -28.17 -18.45 -9.47
C VAL A 30 -27.64 -17.13 -8.93
N SER A 31 -28.58 -16.29 -8.49
CA SER A 31 -28.31 -15.14 -7.63
C SER A 31 -27.55 -15.65 -6.40
N SER A 32 -26.23 -15.54 -6.46
CA SER A 32 -25.32 -16.04 -5.45
C SER A 32 -24.85 -14.85 -4.63
N VAL A 33 -25.64 -14.52 -3.61
CA VAL A 33 -25.29 -14.01 -2.27
C VAL A 33 -24.35 -12.79 -2.20
N PRO A 34 -24.66 -11.76 -1.38
CA PRO A 34 -23.69 -10.70 -1.11
C PRO A 34 -22.40 -11.35 -0.58
N ARG A 35 -21.25 -11.10 -1.22
CA ARG A 35 -19.99 -11.36 -0.52
C ARG A 35 -20.05 -10.49 0.74
N PRO A 36 -19.96 -11.08 1.95
CA PRO A 36 -19.50 -10.28 3.06
C PRO A 36 -18.18 -9.68 2.59
N ILE A 37 -18.03 -8.38 2.73
CA ILE A 37 -16.70 -7.78 2.81
C ILE A 37 -16.03 -8.66 3.87
N LEU A 38 -15.10 -9.50 3.42
CA LEU A 38 -14.36 -10.36 4.33
C LEU A 38 -13.86 -9.39 5.38
N ALA A 39 -14.24 -9.61 6.64
CA ALA A 39 -13.40 -9.19 7.72
C ALA A 39 -12.02 -9.63 7.28
N GLU A 40 -11.15 -8.66 6.97
CA GLU A 40 -9.77 -8.95 6.69
C GLU A 40 -9.28 -9.66 7.94
N GLU A 41 -9.24 -10.98 7.90
CA GLU A 41 -8.42 -11.78 8.76
C GLU A 41 -6.99 -11.33 8.40
N GLY A 42 -6.23 -10.93 9.40
CA GLY A 42 -4.97 -10.24 9.22
C GLY A 42 -3.99 -11.30 8.81
N GLY A 43 -3.90 -11.52 7.50
CA GLY A 43 -2.91 -12.41 6.94
C GLY A 43 -1.55 -11.97 7.46
N THR A 44 -0.76 -12.93 7.93
CA THR A 44 0.62 -12.70 8.38
C THR A 44 1.60 -12.51 7.22
N ASP A 45 1.06 -12.32 6.00
CA ASP A 45 1.82 -12.06 4.80
C ASP A 45 2.49 -10.68 4.89
N ALA A 46 3.81 -10.66 4.67
CA ALA A 46 4.59 -9.43 4.67
C ALA A 46 4.09 -8.43 3.63
N ALA A 47 3.60 -8.90 2.47
CA ALA A 47 3.06 -8.01 1.45
C ALA A 47 1.74 -7.34 1.89
N THR A 48 0.85 -8.09 2.55
CA THR A 48 -0.37 -7.53 3.14
C THR A 48 -0.06 -6.54 4.26
N ASP A 49 0.88 -6.88 5.15
CA ASP A 49 1.29 -6.00 6.24
C ASP A 49 1.87 -4.67 5.72
N LEU A 50 2.74 -4.73 4.71
CA LEU A 50 3.31 -3.55 4.05
C LEU A 50 2.23 -2.73 3.35
N ALA A 51 1.33 -3.37 2.60
CA ALA A 51 0.26 -2.65 1.90
C ALA A 51 -0.60 -1.84 2.88
N PHE A 52 -0.93 -2.43 4.05
CA PHE A 52 -1.65 -1.72 5.10
C PHE A 52 -0.83 -0.57 5.69
N ALA A 53 0.46 -0.80 6.03
CA ALA A 53 1.34 0.25 6.55
C ALA A 53 1.50 1.41 5.55
N GLN A 54 1.64 1.11 4.26
CA GLN A 54 1.74 2.12 3.20
C GLN A 54 0.45 2.94 3.09
N ALA A 55 -0.71 2.28 3.11
CA ALA A 55 -2.00 2.94 2.98
C ALA A 55 -2.33 3.82 4.20
N ALA A 56 -2.03 3.34 5.42
CA ALA A 56 -2.38 4.04 6.66
C ALA A 56 -1.32 5.06 7.10
N CYS A 57 -0.03 4.76 6.93
CA CYS A 57 1.07 5.54 7.52
C CYS A 57 1.95 6.22 6.47
N GLY A 58 1.94 5.73 5.23
CA GLY A 58 2.84 6.18 4.15
C GLY A 58 2.62 7.62 3.67
N GLY A 59 1.49 8.25 4.03
CA GLY A 59 1.27 9.67 3.76
C GLY A 59 2.19 10.59 4.56
N CYS A 60 2.67 10.14 5.72
CA CYS A 60 3.54 10.92 6.60
C CYS A 60 4.90 10.26 6.83
N HIS A 61 4.96 8.92 6.93
CA HIS A 61 6.18 8.17 7.23
C HIS A 61 6.75 7.49 5.99
N ALA A 62 8.08 7.36 5.93
CA ALA A 62 8.71 6.35 5.10
C ALA A 62 8.55 4.99 5.80
N VAL A 63 7.77 4.09 5.19
CA VAL A 63 7.42 2.77 5.79
C VAL A 63 8.35 1.64 5.36
N GLU A 64 9.25 1.90 4.42
CA GLU A 64 10.33 1.00 4.00
C GLU A 64 11.66 1.76 3.83
N PRO A 65 12.80 1.12 4.10
CA PRO A 65 14.11 1.64 3.73
C PRO A 65 14.50 1.30 2.28
N PRO A 66 15.40 2.09 1.65
CA PRO A 66 15.81 3.42 2.07
C PRO A 66 14.68 4.42 1.79
N GLY A 67 14.55 5.45 2.63
CA GLY A 67 13.48 6.42 2.43
C GLY A 67 13.50 7.59 3.41
N LEU A 68 13.06 8.74 2.91
CA LEU A 68 12.74 9.92 3.70
C LEU A 68 11.22 9.99 3.87
N SER A 69 10.79 10.28 5.10
CA SER A 69 9.39 10.51 5.39
C SER A 69 8.85 11.73 4.64
N PRO A 70 7.66 11.64 4.03
CA PRO A 70 7.00 12.80 3.42
C PRO A 70 6.79 13.96 4.41
N ASN A 71 6.45 13.66 5.67
CA ASN A 71 6.44 14.63 6.75
C ASN A 71 7.82 14.63 7.46
N PRO A 72 8.57 15.74 7.45
CA PRO A 72 9.90 15.79 8.07
C PRO A 72 9.89 15.63 9.60
N LYS A 73 8.73 15.78 10.26
CA LYS A 73 8.59 15.51 11.70
C LYS A 73 8.26 14.05 12.01
N SER A 74 7.88 13.26 11.01
CA SER A 74 7.57 11.85 11.14
C SER A 74 8.82 11.02 10.88
N PRO A 75 9.44 10.35 11.88
CA PRO A 75 10.62 9.53 11.62
C PRO A 75 10.29 8.33 10.71
N PRO A 76 11.21 7.88 9.82
CA PRO A 76 11.03 6.64 9.07
C PRO A 76 10.78 5.44 9.99
N PHE A 77 10.03 4.44 9.54
CA PHE A 77 9.77 3.25 10.32
C PHE A 77 11.05 2.50 10.70
N ALA A 78 12.07 2.50 9.84
CA ALA A 78 13.36 1.91 10.13
C ALA A 78 14.05 2.57 11.34
N ASP A 79 13.99 3.91 11.46
CA ASP A 79 14.54 4.63 12.61
C ASP A 79 13.82 4.26 13.91
N ILE A 80 12.49 4.12 13.86
CA ILE A 80 11.69 3.75 15.02
C ILE A 80 11.99 2.30 15.43
N ALA A 81 11.92 1.37 14.47
CA ALA A 81 12.12 -0.06 14.70
C ALA A 81 13.48 -0.39 15.35
N ASN A 82 14.51 0.40 15.01
CA ASN A 82 15.88 0.27 15.50
C ASN A 82 16.22 1.21 16.66
N SER A 83 15.23 1.85 17.28
CA SER A 83 15.45 2.69 18.46
C SER A 83 15.93 1.86 19.66
N PRO A 84 16.96 2.32 20.40
CA PRO A 84 17.48 1.60 21.56
C PRO A 84 16.40 1.28 22.60
N GLY A 85 16.34 0.02 23.03
CA GLY A 85 15.38 -0.44 24.04
C GLY A 85 13.96 -0.70 23.55
N LEU A 86 13.67 -0.53 22.25
CA LEU A 86 12.39 -0.92 21.68
C LEU A 86 12.22 -2.44 21.74
N THR A 87 11.11 -2.89 22.31
CA THR A 87 10.64 -4.29 22.30
C THR A 87 9.32 -4.38 21.54
N ASP A 88 8.92 -5.59 21.18
CA ASP A 88 7.65 -5.86 20.48
C ASP A 88 6.45 -5.41 21.33
N ALA A 89 6.50 -5.66 22.64
CA ALA A 89 5.47 -5.25 23.59
C ALA A 89 5.39 -3.73 23.72
N THR A 90 6.53 -3.05 23.85
CA THR A 90 6.55 -1.57 23.94
C THR A 90 6.09 -0.92 22.64
N LEU A 91 6.41 -1.52 21.49
CA LEU A 91 5.94 -1.03 20.19
C LEU A 91 4.42 -1.16 20.05
N ALA A 92 3.86 -2.31 20.43
CA ALA A 92 2.42 -2.52 20.38
C ALA A 92 1.66 -1.55 21.30
N ILE A 93 2.13 -1.36 22.54
CA ILE A 93 1.55 -0.38 23.48
C ILE A 93 1.64 1.04 22.90
N TRP A 94 2.78 1.39 22.32
CA TRP A 94 2.97 2.70 21.72
C TRP A 94 1.99 2.92 20.57
N LEU A 95 1.91 2.00 19.60
CA LEU A 95 0.97 2.08 18.48
C LEU A 95 -0.51 2.12 18.91
N ALA A 96 -0.88 1.48 20.03
CA ALA A 96 -2.26 1.41 20.49
C ALA A 96 -2.74 2.66 21.25
N ASP A 97 -1.83 3.36 21.96
CA ASP A 97 -2.22 4.38 22.94
C ASP A 97 -1.31 5.62 22.89
N ALA A 98 0.01 5.43 22.94
CA ALA A 98 0.95 6.55 23.04
C ALA A 98 1.33 7.19 21.69
N HIS A 99 0.97 6.58 20.58
CA HIS A 99 1.25 7.06 19.22
C HIS A 99 0.06 7.79 18.61
N ASN A 100 -1.12 7.75 19.25
CA ASN A 100 -2.24 8.58 18.84
C ASN A 100 -2.00 10.00 19.34
N TYR A 101 -1.40 10.83 18.48
CA TYR A 101 -1.54 12.28 18.55
C TYR A 101 -2.82 12.64 17.78
N PRO A 102 -4.01 12.66 18.42
CA PRO A 102 -5.28 12.81 17.71
C PRO A 102 -5.34 14.09 16.87
N GLU A 103 -4.59 15.13 17.24
CA GLU A 103 -4.48 16.36 16.45
C GLU A 103 -3.62 16.23 15.18
N GLU A 104 -2.64 15.32 15.16
CA GLU A 104 -1.68 15.16 14.05
C GLU A 104 -2.00 13.95 13.15
N MET A 105 -2.46 12.84 13.74
CA MET A 105 -2.73 11.59 13.02
C MET A 105 -4.21 11.39 12.69
N ASP A 106 -5.14 11.90 13.51
CA ASP A 106 -6.60 11.84 13.28
C ASP A 106 -7.14 10.47 12.81
N PHE A 107 -6.58 9.36 13.32
CA PHE A 107 -7.14 8.02 13.11
C PHE A 107 -6.83 7.09 14.29
N ASP A 108 -7.65 6.05 14.44
CA ASP A 108 -7.50 5.02 15.46
C ASP A 108 -7.12 3.68 14.84
N LEU A 109 -6.30 2.91 15.56
CA LEU A 109 -5.96 1.53 15.22
C LEU A 109 -6.67 0.57 16.16
N ASN A 110 -7.35 -0.43 15.61
CA ASN A 110 -7.76 -1.58 16.41
C ASN A 110 -6.57 -2.50 16.69
N GLN A 111 -6.72 -3.39 17.68
CA GLN A 111 -5.66 -4.31 18.12
C GLN A 111 -5.00 -5.10 16.98
N LYS A 112 -5.80 -5.56 16.03
CA LYS A 112 -5.30 -6.35 14.89
C LYS A 112 -4.47 -5.49 13.93
N GLN A 113 -4.86 -4.23 13.72
CA GLN A 113 -4.09 -3.30 12.90
C GLN A 113 -2.76 -2.91 13.60
N VAL A 114 -2.79 -2.74 14.93
CA VAL A 114 -1.58 -2.56 15.74
C VAL A 114 -0.61 -3.72 15.53
N GLU A 115 -1.09 -4.95 15.62
CA GLU A 115 -0.27 -6.15 15.42
C GLU A 115 0.29 -6.24 13.99
N THR A 116 -0.51 -5.91 12.98
CA THR A 116 -0.08 -5.85 11.58
C THR A 116 1.06 -4.85 11.39
N ILE A 117 0.92 -3.61 11.90
CA ILE A 117 1.94 -2.57 11.77
C ILE A 117 3.19 -2.94 12.57
N ALA A 118 3.03 -3.40 13.81
CA ALA A 118 4.14 -3.82 14.66
C ALA A 118 4.94 -4.93 13.95
N ARG A 119 4.27 -5.95 13.40
CA ARG A 119 4.95 -7.04 12.68
C ARG A 119 5.74 -6.53 11.48
N HIS A 120 5.20 -5.58 10.71
CA HIS A 120 5.94 -4.94 9.62
C HIS A 120 7.18 -4.22 10.13
N MET A 121 7.03 -3.32 11.10
CA MET A 121 8.16 -2.55 11.66
C MET A 121 9.24 -3.45 12.24
N LEU A 122 8.87 -4.54 12.91
CA LEU A 122 9.80 -5.51 13.48
C LEU A 122 10.65 -6.21 12.43
N ARG A 123 10.15 -6.40 11.19
CA ARG A 123 10.95 -6.92 10.07
C ARG A 123 12.03 -5.94 9.59
N LEU A 124 11.92 -4.66 9.95
CA LEU A 124 12.90 -3.62 9.60
C LEU A 124 14.06 -3.51 10.61
N ARG A 125 14.04 -4.33 11.68
CA ARG A 125 15.13 -4.37 12.65
C ARG A 125 16.41 -4.92 12.02
N ASP A 126 17.51 -4.23 12.26
CA ASP A 126 18.85 -4.65 11.88
C ASP A 126 19.81 -4.37 13.05
N PRO A 127 20.51 -5.40 13.59
CA PRO A 127 21.47 -5.20 14.69
C PRO A 127 22.64 -4.29 14.33
N ASN A 128 22.88 -4.04 13.05
CA ASN A 128 23.91 -3.13 12.55
C ASN A 128 23.30 -1.85 11.96
N TYR A 129 22.05 -1.53 12.30
CA TYR A 129 21.40 -0.33 11.79
C TYR A 129 22.16 0.93 12.19
N GLU A 130 22.64 1.66 11.19
CA GLU A 130 23.15 3.01 11.34
C GLU A 130 22.12 3.99 10.80
N LYS A 131 21.65 4.90 11.66
CA LYS A 131 20.69 5.93 11.24
C LYS A 131 21.30 6.76 10.11
N PRO A 132 20.67 6.80 8.91
CA PRO A 132 21.19 7.60 7.83
C PRO A 132 21.14 9.10 8.18
N VAL A 133 22.18 9.81 7.79
CA VAL A 133 22.25 11.28 7.81
C VAL A 133 21.86 11.79 6.43
N TYR A 134 20.71 12.46 6.35
CA TYR A 134 20.14 13.03 5.12
C TYR A 134 20.29 14.55 5.09
#